data_AF-A0A1C5N6R0-F1
#
_entry.id   AF-A0A1C5N6R0-F1
#
_cell.length_a   1.000
_cell.length_b   1.000
_cell.length_c   1.000
_cell.angle_alpha   90.00
_cell.angle_beta   90.00
_cell.angle_gamma   90.00
#
_symmetry.space_group_name_H-M   'P 1'
#
loop_
_entity.id
_entity.type
_entity.pdbx_description
1 polymer ?
#
loop_
_entity_poly.entity_id
_entity_poly.type
_entity_poly.pdbx_seq_one_letter_code
_entity_poly.pdbx_strand_id
1 'polypeptide(L)'
;MARAIDASELMAEIQACSWDSEQDKERAEDLVLGMPTLTPPNEVLTIERLREMDGEPVYVVPANEYSELGKWCVISIGDSDDYSCALVPGVEYWSWKFEGYGEQWLAYRRPPEG
;
A
#
# COMPACT_ATOMS: atom_id res chain seq x y z
N MET A 1 -10.85 7.79 -10.17
CA MET A 1 -10.26 7.44 -8.85
C MET A 1 -10.03 8.73 -8.08
N ALA A 2 -10.45 8.82 -6.82
CA ALA A 2 -10.24 10.01 -5.99
C ALA A 2 -8.86 9.94 -5.34
N ARG A 3 -8.09 11.03 -5.42
CA ARG A 3 -6.72 11.12 -4.89
C ARG A 3 -6.74 11.80 -3.53
N ALA A 4 -6.29 11.12 -2.48
CA ALA A 4 -6.20 11.72 -1.15
C ALA A 4 -4.97 12.65 -1.09
N ILE A 5 -5.20 13.91 -0.71
CA ILE A 5 -4.20 14.98 -0.64
C ILE A 5 -4.26 15.64 0.74
N ASP A 6 -3.14 16.16 1.23
CA ASP A 6 -3.11 16.83 2.52
C ASP A 6 -3.87 18.16 2.41
N ALA A 7 -5.00 18.24 3.10
CA ALA A 7 -5.84 19.43 3.04
C ALA A 7 -5.17 20.65 3.70
N SER A 8 -4.28 20.46 4.67
CA SER A 8 -3.62 21.55 5.39
C SER A 8 -2.53 22.17 4.53
N GLU A 9 -1.74 21.33 3.86
CA GLU A 9 -0.71 21.75 2.90
C GLU A 9 -1.32 22.47 1.70
N LEU A 10 -2.42 21.92 1.14
CA LEU A 10 -3.17 22.57 0.05
C LEU A 10 -3.64 23.97 0.44
N MET A 11 -4.23 24.10 1.64
CA MET A 11 -4.77 25.37 2.10
C MET A 11 -3.67 26.40 2.35
N ALA A 12 -2.48 25.97 2.77
CA ALA A 12 -1.32 26.85 2.93
C ALA A 12 -0.81 27.36 1.57
N GLU A 13 -0.70 26.50 0.56
CA GLU A 13 -0.27 26.91 -0.78
C GLU A 13 -1.30 27.82 -1.48
N ILE A 14 -2.60 27.53 -1.30
CA ILE A 14 -3.66 28.41 -1.78
C ILE A 14 -3.52 29.77 -1.11
N GLN A 15 -3.35 29.86 0.20
CA GLN A 15 -3.20 31.16 0.87
C GLN A 15 -1.91 31.92 0.48
N ALA A 16 -0.87 31.21 0.04
CA ALA A 16 0.38 31.81 -0.42
C ALA A 16 0.30 32.36 -1.86
N CYS A 17 -0.64 31.87 -2.67
CA CYS A 17 -0.89 32.42 -4.01
C CYS A 17 -1.71 33.72 -3.93
N SER A 18 -1.35 34.72 -4.75
CA SER A 18 -2.18 35.89 -5.04
C SER A 18 -3.13 35.51 -6.18
N TRP A 19 -4.44 35.59 -5.91
CA TRP A 19 -5.55 35.10 -6.74
C TRP A 19 -6.35 36.26 -7.34
N ASP A 20 -5.68 37.05 -8.19
CA ASP A 20 -6.24 38.30 -8.72
C ASP A 20 -6.44 38.27 -10.25
N SER A 21 -6.47 37.11 -10.92
CA SER A 21 -6.48 37.04 -12.39
C SER A 21 -7.15 35.80 -13.01
N GLU A 22 -7.61 35.88 -14.26
CA GLU A 22 -8.22 34.73 -14.97
C GLU A 22 -7.28 33.52 -15.15
N GLN A 23 -5.96 33.70 -14.95
CA GLN A 23 -4.95 32.63 -14.92
C GLN A 23 -5.01 31.76 -13.66
N ASP A 24 -5.80 32.16 -12.67
CA ASP A 24 -5.98 31.46 -11.39
C ASP A 24 -6.54 30.05 -11.56
N LYS A 25 -7.34 29.82 -12.61
CA LYS A 25 -7.92 28.49 -12.86
C LYS A 25 -6.85 27.46 -13.25
N GLU A 26 -5.95 27.80 -14.16
CA GLU A 26 -4.84 26.91 -14.55
C GLU A 26 -3.87 26.69 -13.36
N ARG A 27 -3.63 27.72 -12.55
CA ARG A 27 -2.78 27.60 -11.35
C ARG A 27 -3.42 26.72 -10.28
N ALA A 28 -4.74 26.80 -10.07
CA ALA A 28 -5.44 25.93 -9.14
C ALA A 28 -5.37 24.46 -9.57
N GLU A 29 -5.51 24.18 -10.86
CA GLU A 29 -5.40 22.83 -11.42
C GLU A 29 -3.96 22.28 -11.24
N ASP A 30 -2.94 23.09 -11.52
CA ASP A 30 -1.53 22.72 -11.35
C ASP A 30 -1.17 22.44 -9.87
N LEU A 31 -1.63 23.26 -8.93
CA LEU A 31 -1.43 23.06 -7.48
C LEU A 31 -2.05 21.73 -7.01
N VAL A 32 -3.28 21.45 -7.42
CA VAL A 32 -3.98 20.21 -7.03
C VAL A 32 -3.32 18.97 -7.65
N LEU A 33 -2.80 19.08 -8.88
CA LEU A 33 -2.09 18.00 -9.55
C LEU A 33 -0.67 17.79 -8.99
N GLY A 34 0.02 18.87 -8.61
CA GLY A 34 1.39 18.87 -8.11
C GLY A 34 1.53 18.40 -6.65
N MET A 35 0.46 18.50 -5.85
CA MET A 35 0.53 18.06 -4.46
C MET A 35 0.87 16.57 -4.32
N PRO A 36 1.61 16.16 -3.28
CA PRO A 36 1.89 14.75 -3.03
C PRO A 36 0.59 13.99 -2.70
N THR A 37 0.49 12.75 -3.19
CA THR A 37 -0.58 11.84 -2.74
C THR A 37 -0.32 11.40 -1.31
N LEU A 38 -1.31 11.53 -0.43
CA LEU A 38 -1.26 11.00 0.94
C LEU A 38 -1.20 9.46 0.98
N THR A 39 -1.55 8.80 -0.11
CA THR A 39 -1.40 7.36 -0.22
C THR A 39 0.02 7.04 -0.67
N PRO A 40 0.85 6.42 0.19
CA PRO A 40 2.13 5.88 -0.27
C PRO A 40 1.86 4.90 -1.42
N PRO A 41 2.76 4.83 -2.41
CA PRO A 41 2.62 3.90 -3.52
C PRO A 41 2.44 2.48 -2.97
N ASN A 42 1.52 1.72 -3.58
CA ASN A 42 1.26 0.33 -3.18
C ASN A 42 2.36 -0.59 -3.70
N GLU A 43 3.59 -0.33 -3.24
CA GLU A 43 4.76 -1.11 -3.59
C GLU A 43 4.71 -2.47 -2.91
N VAL A 44 5.41 -3.43 -3.53
CA VAL A 44 5.66 -4.74 -2.92
C VAL A 44 6.38 -4.50 -1.59
N LEU A 45 5.83 -5.04 -0.51
CA LEU A 45 6.46 -4.95 0.80
C LEU A 45 7.80 -5.70 0.78
N THR A 46 8.80 -5.26 1.51
CA THR A 46 10.00 -6.09 1.71
C THR A 46 9.74 -7.11 2.81
N ILE A 47 10.48 -8.21 2.82
CA ILE A 47 10.35 -9.22 3.88
C ILE A 47 10.64 -8.63 5.27
N GLU A 48 11.58 -7.68 5.35
CA GLU A 48 11.87 -6.92 6.56
C GLU A 48 10.64 -6.14 7.01
N ARG A 49 9.95 -5.47 6.08
CA ARG A 49 8.73 -4.74 6.43
C ARG A 49 7.61 -5.65 6.88
N LEU A 50 7.49 -6.85 6.31
CA LEU A 50 6.52 -7.85 6.77
C LEU A 50 6.80 -8.29 8.20
N ARG A 51 8.07 -8.44 8.59
CA ARG A 51 8.45 -8.76 9.98
C ARG A 51 8.05 -7.67 10.97
N GLU A 52 8.10 -6.41 10.56
CA GLU A 52 7.61 -5.29 11.37
C GLU A 52 6.07 -5.28 11.51
N MET A 53 5.35 -5.97 10.61
CA MET A 53 3.89 -6.01 10.52
C MET A 53 3.29 -7.22 11.24
N ASP A 54 3.95 -7.76 12.26
CA ASP A 54 3.43 -8.89 13.04
C ASP A 54 2.03 -8.58 13.62
N GLY A 55 1.05 -9.43 13.32
CA GLY A 55 -0.36 -9.24 13.67
C GLY A 55 -1.13 -8.23 12.81
N GLU A 56 -0.50 -7.57 11.83
CA GLU A 56 -1.17 -6.67 10.89
C GLU A 56 -1.67 -7.41 9.62
N PRO A 57 -2.77 -6.94 9.02
CA PRO A 57 -3.27 -7.47 7.77
C PRO A 57 -2.44 -6.99 6.58
N VAL A 58 -2.08 -7.91 5.70
CA VAL A 58 -1.39 -7.68 4.43
C VAL A 58 -2.16 -8.33 3.29
N TYR A 59 -2.11 -7.75 2.10
CA TYR A 59 -2.69 -8.33 0.90
C TYR A 59 -1.65 -9.17 0.18
N VAL A 60 -1.83 -10.49 0.19
CA VAL A 60 -0.91 -11.45 -0.45
C VAL A 60 -1.41 -11.81 -1.83
N VAL A 61 -0.53 -11.72 -2.82
CA VAL A 61 -0.78 -12.08 -4.22
C VAL A 61 0.21 -13.17 -4.60
N PRO A 62 -0.23 -14.30 -5.16
CA PRO A 62 0.70 -15.30 -5.66
C PRO A 62 1.45 -14.75 -6.89
N ALA A 63 2.75 -15.00 -6.96
CA ALA A 63 3.65 -14.48 -8.01
C ALA A 63 3.58 -15.26 -9.34
N ASN A 64 2.56 -16.11 -9.50
CA ASN A 64 2.33 -16.96 -10.66
C ASN A 64 1.13 -16.45 -11.50
N GLU A 65 0.66 -17.27 -12.44
CA GLU A 65 -0.49 -16.95 -13.31
C GLU A 65 -1.81 -16.68 -12.55
N TYR A 66 -1.86 -17.00 -11.25
CA TYR A 66 -3.03 -16.83 -10.40
C TYR A 66 -3.02 -15.52 -9.60
N SER A 67 -2.35 -14.46 -10.07
CA SER A 67 -2.27 -13.17 -9.38
C SER A 67 -3.64 -12.55 -9.05
N GLU A 68 -4.69 -12.95 -9.77
CA GLU A 68 -6.10 -12.63 -9.49
C GLU A 68 -6.65 -13.25 -8.19
N LEU A 69 -6.00 -14.29 -7.65
CA LEU A 69 -6.39 -14.96 -6.40
C LEU A 69 -5.81 -14.30 -5.15
N GLY A 70 -5.41 -13.03 -5.24
CA GLY A 70 -4.93 -12.27 -4.09
C GLY A 70 -5.92 -12.29 -2.92
N LYS A 71 -5.40 -12.43 -1.70
CA LYS A 71 -6.20 -12.54 -0.47
C LYS A 71 -5.56 -11.76 0.67
N TRP A 72 -6.40 -11.25 1.55
CA TRP A 72 -5.96 -10.72 2.83
C TRP A 72 -5.43 -11.83 3.72
N CYS A 73 -4.23 -11.64 4.25
CA CYS A 73 -3.56 -12.52 5.19
C CYS A 73 -3.10 -11.70 6.40
N VAL A 74 -2.91 -12.34 7.54
CA VAL A 74 -2.31 -11.72 8.73
C VAL A 74 -0.90 -12.26 8.88
N ILE A 75 0.08 -11.39 9.07
CA ILE A 75 1.44 -11.85 9.35
C ILE A 75 1.50 -12.41 10.78
N SER A 76 2.08 -13.60 10.91
CA SER A 76 2.43 -14.19 12.19
C SER A 76 3.91 -14.48 12.18
N ILE A 77 4.66 -13.80 13.03
CA ILE A 77 6.08 -14.02 13.26
C ILE A 77 6.22 -15.01 14.43
N GLY A 78 6.90 -16.13 14.17
CA GLY A 78 7.19 -17.12 15.20
C GLY A 78 8.54 -16.86 15.89
N ASP A 79 8.86 -17.67 16.90
CA ASP A 79 10.16 -17.59 17.60
C ASP A 79 11.38 -17.81 16.68
N SER A 80 11.19 -18.39 15.49
CA SER A 80 12.18 -18.46 14.42
C SER A 80 11.58 -18.13 13.04
N ASP A 81 12.44 -17.81 12.08
CA ASP A 81 12.05 -17.51 10.69
C ASP A 81 11.25 -18.68 10.06
N ASP A 82 11.51 -19.93 10.45
CA ASP A 82 10.80 -21.14 9.96
C ASP A 82 9.32 -21.19 10.37
N TYR A 83 8.99 -20.53 11.48
CA TYR A 83 7.62 -20.42 11.99
C TYR A 83 6.91 -19.16 11.50
N SER A 84 7.60 -18.26 10.79
CA SER A 84 7.02 -17.03 10.27
C SER A 84 6.21 -17.28 8.99
N CYS A 85 4.94 -16.87 8.99
CA CYS A 85 4.04 -17.09 7.86
C CYS A 85 2.94 -16.04 7.75
N ALA A 86 2.40 -15.88 6.54
CA ALA A 86 1.18 -15.16 6.27
C ALA A 86 -0.01 -16.13 6.41
N LEU A 87 -0.81 -15.93 7.45
CA LEU A 87 -2.00 -16.73 7.76
C LEU A 87 -3.20 -16.21 7.00
N VAL A 88 -3.92 -17.12 6.33
CA VAL A 88 -5.19 -16.76 5.68
C VAL A 88 -6.31 -16.87 6.73
N PRO A 89 -6.98 -15.76 7.09
CA PRO A 89 -8.04 -15.79 8.09
C PRO A 89 -9.16 -16.74 7.67
N GLY A 90 -9.52 -17.67 8.56
CA GLY A 90 -10.54 -18.69 8.31
C GLY A 90 -10.05 -19.95 7.59
N VAL A 91 -8.75 -20.08 7.30
CA VAL A 91 -8.15 -21.28 6.70
C VAL A 91 -6.96 -21.73 7.55
N GLU A 92 -7.17 -22.73 8.42
CA GLU A 92 -6.14 -23.18 9.37
C GLU A 92 -5.07 -24.09 8.74
N TYR A 93 -5.33 -24.67 7.57
CA TYR A 93 -4.44 -25.63 6.91
C TYR A 93 -3.62 -25.02 5.76
N TRP A 94 -3.72 -23.70 5.54
CA TRP A 94 -3.02 -23.04 4.43
C TRP A 94 -2.45 -21.70 4.87
N SER A 95 -1.13 -21.58 4.78
CA SER A 95 -0.35 -20.40 5.16
C SER A 95 0.79 -20.19 4.17
N TRP A 96 1.14 -18.94 3.90
CA TRP A 96 2.28 -18.59 3.06
C TRP A 96 3.56 -18.50 3.88
N LYS A 97 4.51 -19.39 3.63
CA LYS A 97 5.80 -19.38 4.31
C LYS A 97 6.68 -18.25 3.80
N PHE A 98 7.43 -17.61 4.71
CA PHE A 98 8.36 -16.54 4.38
C PHE A 98 9.49 -17.01 3.44
N GLU A 99 9.85 -18.29 3.47
CA GLU A 99 10.83 -18.88 2.55
C GLU A 99 10.45 -18.72 1.06
N GLY A 100 9.15 -18.73 0.74
CA GLY A 100 8.65 -18.57 -0.63
C GLY A 100 8.42 -17.11 -1.04
N TYR A 101 8.79 -16.14 -0.19
CA TYR A 101 8.55 -14.73 -0.45
C TYR A 101 9.39 -14.20 -1.61
N GLY A 102 8.78 -13.48 -2.54
CA GLY A 102 9.45 -12.92 -3.72
C GLY A 102 9.46 -13.86 -4.93
N GLU A 103 9.39 -15.18 -4.72
CA GLU A 103 9.35 -16.18 -5.80
C GLU A 103 7.94 -16.76 -6.01
N GLN A 104 7.25 -17.11 -4.92
CA GLN A 104 5.93 -17.77 -4.98
C GLN A 104 4.78 -16.81 -4.66
N TRP A 105 5.05 -15.76 -3.87
CA TRP A 105 4.05 -14.78 -3.48
C TRP A 105 4.70 -13.43 -3.15
N LEU A 106 3.92 -12.38 -3.32
CA LEU A 106 4.25 -10.99 -3.00
C LEU A 106 3.20 -10.43 -2.04
N ALA A 107 3.59 -9.48 -1.21
CA ALA A 107 2.68 -8.84 -0.27
C ALA A 107 2.60 -7.34 -0.51
N TYR A 108 1.43 -6.78 -0.26
CA TYR A 108 1.10 -5.38 -0.43
C TYR A 108 0.33 -4.88 0.79
N ARG A 109 0.37 -3.57 1.07
CA ARG A 109 -0.50 -3.01 2.13
C ARG A 109 -1.96 -2.94 1.71
N ARG A 110 -2.23 -2.87 0.41
CA ARG A 110 -3.57 -2.78 -0.18
C ARG A 110 -3.65 -3.67 -1.42
N PRO A 111 -4.85 -4.03 -1.90
CA PRO A 111 -4.98 -4.73 -3.17
C PRO A 111 -4.31 -3.91 -4.28
N PRO A 112 -3.54 -4.54 -5.19
CA PRO A 112 -2.93 -3.83 -6.31
C PRO A 112 -4.03 -3.12 -7.11
N GLU A 113 -3.87 -1.82 -7.33
CA GLU A 113 -4.76 -1.03 -8.17
C GLU A 113 -4.44 -1.41 -9.63
N GLY A 114 -5.22 -2.34 -10.17
CA GLY A 114 -5.21 -2.68 -11.60
C GLY A 114 -5.91 -1.64 -12.45
#